data_AF-A0A7S3NY57-F1
#
_entry.id   AF-A0A7S3NY57-F1
#
_cell.length_a   1.000
_cell.length_b   1.000
_cell.length_c   1.000
_cell.angle_alpha   90.00
_cell.angle_beta   90.00
_cell.angle_gamma   90.00
#
_symmetry.space_group_name_H-M   'P 1'
#
loop_
_entity.id
_entity.type
_entity.pdbx_description
1 polymer ?
#
loop_
_entity_poly.entity_id
_entity_poly.type
_entity_poly.pdbx_seq_one_letter_code
_entity_poly.pdbx_strand_id
1 'polypeptide(L)'
;ENLLEPFKYEQKVVTTPVTNRETTLYTCKYGHCRKTYTKVWNMIDHVRMHEGIKPYKCEHCQKAFTQKGNLKKHMRQHEFTSINDRRRFECEICHKKYTQRYNLKAHMKSHR
;
A
#
# COMPACT_ATOMS: atom_id res chain seq x y z
N GLU A 1 17.35 -21.53 7.31
CA GLU A 1 17.28 -20.21 7.97
C GLU A 1 15.96 -19.55 7.60
N ASN A 2 15.27 -19.00 8.60
CA ASN A 2 13.81 -18.89 8.65
C ASN A 2 13.15 -18.10 7.52
N LEU A 3 12.46 -18.84 6.64
CA LEU A 3 11.42 -18.35 5.74
C LEU A 3 10.25 -17.83 6.58
N LEU A 4 9.98 -16.53 6.45
CA LEU A 4 8.73 -15.83 6.72
C LEU A 4 7.56 -16.75 7.14
N GLU A 5 7.37 -16.93 8.44
CA GLU A 5 6.15 -17.42 9.07
C GLU A 5 5.43 -16.22 9.70
N PRO A 6 4.54 -15.49 8.99
CA PRO A 6 3.83 -14.34 9.54
C PRO A 6 2.67 -14.75 10.47
N PHE A 7 2.54 -16.05 10.78
CA PHE A 7 1.38 -16.64 11.45
C PHE A 7 1.47 -16.68 12.98
N LYS A 8 2.54 -16.15 13.60
CA LYS A 8 2.77 -16.22 15.05
C LYS A 8 2.89 -14.88 15.78
N TYR A 9 2.19 -13.83 15.33
CA TYR A 9 1.80 -12.77 16.28
C TYR A 9 0.40 -13.14 16.76
N GLU A 10 0.38 -13.68 17.97
CA GLU A 10 -0.74 -14.36 18.61
C GLU A 10 -2.07 -13.62 18.45
N GLN A 11 -3.11 -14.40 18.17
CA GLN A 11 -4.53 -14.03 18.03
C GLN A 11 -5.16 -13.47 19.33
N LYS A 12 -4.38 -12.89 20.24
CA LYS A 12 -4.82 -12.34 21.53
C LYS A 12 -4.96 -10.82 21.49
N VAL A 13 -5.55 -10.26 20.44
CA VAL A 13 -5.89 -8.82 20.46
C VAL A 13 -7.29 -8.59 19.88
N VAL A 14 -8.29 -8.59 20.78
CA VAL A 14 -9.27 -7.49 20.84
C VAL A 14 -10.32 -7.50 19.71
N THR A 15 -10.92 -8.65 19.40
CA THR A 15 -12.18 -8.70 18.63
C THR A 15 -13.31 -9.29 19.46
N THR A 16 -14.42 -8.59 19.60
CA THR A 16 -15.70 -9.20 20.02
C THR A 16 -16.53 -9.40 18.76
N PRO A 17 -16.88 -10.63 18.38
CA PRO A 17 -17.90 -10.84 17.38
C PRO A 17 -19.23 -10.32 17.93
N VAL A 18 -19.82 -9.33 17.28
CA VAL A 18 -21.22 -8.97 17.51
C VAL A 18 -22.01 -9.65 16.40
N THR A 19 -22.77 -10.68 16.77
CA THR A 19 -23.63 -11.43 15.86
C THR A 19 -25.03 -10.84 15.90
N ASN A 20 -25.42 -10.20 14.80
CA ASN A 20 -26.81 -9.97 14.46
C ASN A 20 -27.19 -11.10 13.50
N ARG A 21 -28.47 -11.50 13.43
CA ARG A 21 -28.98 -12.75 12.82
C ARG A 21 -28.53 -13.08 11.37
N GLU A 22 -27.77 -12.21 10.68
CA GLU A 22 -27.29 -12.40 9.30
C GLU A 22 -25.81 -12.05 9.06
N THR A 23 -25.11 -11.34 9.97
CA THR A 23 -23.71 -10.91 9.74
C THR A 23 -22.90 -10.81 11.03
N THR A 24 -21.66 -11.31 10.99
CA THR A 24 -20.67 -11.13 12.07
C THR A 24 -19.87 -9.87 11.84
N LEU A 25 -19.83 -9.00 12.85
CA LEU A 25 -19.07 -7.76 12.84
C LEU A 25 -17.91 -7.82 13.83
N TYR A 26 -16.77 -7.24 13.44
CA TYR A 26 -15.54 -7.13 14.22
C TYR A 26 -15.30 -5.67 14.60
N THR A 27 -15.38 -5.36 15.90
CA THR A 27 -15.23 -3.98 16.41
C THR A 27 -13.87 -3.77 17.06
N CYS A 28 -13.31 -2.58 16.84
CA CYS A 28 -12.09 -2.12 17.51
C CYS A 28 -12.34 -1.80 18.98
N LYS A 29 -11.51 -2.32 19.90
CA LYS A 29 -11.61 -1.99 21.33
C LYS A 29 -10.61 -0.95 21.82
N TYR A 30 -9.89 -0.25 20.93
CA TYR A 30 -9.19 0.97 21.34
C TYR A 30 -10.24 1.98 21.81
N GLY A 31 -10.14 2.49 23.05
CA GLY A 31 -11.25 3.22 23.71
C GLY A 31 -11.75 4.48 22.97
N HIS A 32 -10.90 5.09 22.15
CA HIS A 32 -11.24 6.24 21.32
C HIS A 32 -11.62 5.86 19.88
N CYS A 33 -11.66 4.57 19.54
CA CYS A 33 -11.98 4.06 18.21
C CYS A 33 -13.27 3.24 18.22
N ARG A 34 -14.22 3.61 17.35
CA ARG A 34 -15.52 2.92 17.21
C ARG A 34 -15.69 2.23 15.86
N LYS A 35 -14.58 1.93 15.18
CA LYS A 35 -14.64 1.30 13.84
C LYS A 35 -15.03 -0.16 13.94
N THR A 36 -15.84 -0.58 12.98
CA THR A 36 -16.35 -1.95 12.85
C THR A 36 -16.17 -2.44 11.42
N TYR A 37 -15.92 -3.73 11.27
CA TYR A 37 -15.60 -4.37 10.00
C TYR A 37 -16.39 -5.66 9.83
N THR A 38 -16.79 -5.98 8.61
CA THR A 38 -17.41 -7.27 8.26
C THR A 38 -16.39 -8.39 8.08
N LYS A 39 -15.11 -8.05 8.00
CA LYS A 39 -13.99 -8.96 7.71
C LYS A 39 -12.92 -8.81 8.78
N VAL A 40 -12.51 -9.92 9.39
CA VAL A 40 -11.51 -9.94 10.48
C VAL A 40 -10.16 -9.36 10.05
N TRP A 41 -9.70 -9.64 8.83
CA TRP A 41 -8.42 -9.13 8.35
C TRP A 41 -8.41 -7.61 8.16
N ASN A 42 -9.55 -7.00 7.79
CA ASN A 42 -9.66 -5.55 7.71
C ASN A 42 -9.56 -4.91 9.11
N MET A 43 -10.12 -5.57 10.12
CA MET A 43 -10.01 -5.15 11.51
C MET A 43 -8.57 -5.29 12.03
N ILE A 44 -7.88 -6.39 11.71
CA ILE A 44 -6.46 -6.58 12.07
C ILE A 44 -5.59 -5.51 11.41
N ASP A 45 -5.76 -5.25 10.12
CA ASP A 45 -5.02 -4.20 9.41
C ASP A 45 -5.30 -2.81 10.01
N HIS A 46 -6.50 -2.59 10.55
CA HIS A 46 -6.83 -1.37 11.27
C HIS A 46 -6.10 -1.25 12.61
N VAL A 47 -6.06 -2.31 13.41
CA VAL A 47 -5.33 -2.31 14.70
C VAL A 47 -3.85 -2.04 14.52
N ARG A 48 -3.23 -2.59 13.47
CA ARG A 48 -1.82 -2.30 13.14
C ARG A 48 -1.53 -0.81 12.96
N MET A 49 -2.53 0.01 12.60
CA MET A 49 -2.37 1.46 12.51
C MET A 49 -2.28 2.13 13.88
N HIS A 50 -3.00 1.62 14.90
CA HIS A 50 -2.88 2.11 16.27
C HIS A 50 -1.51 1.78 16.87
N GLU A 51 -0.99 0.60 16.56
CA GLU A 51 0.28 0.11 17.10
C GLU A 51 1.50 0.55 16.28
N GLY A 52 1.28 1.26 15.16
CA GLY A 52 2.35 1.65 14.25
C GLY A 52 3.05 0.49 13.55
N ILE A 53 2.47 -0.72 13.57
CA ILE A 53 3.07 -1.93 13.02
C ILE A 53 2.98 -1.91 11.49
N LYS A 54 4.13 -2.13 10.84
CA LYS A 54 4.29 -2.16 9.38
C LYS A 54 5.02 -3.43 8.97
N PRO A 55 4.33 -4.58 8.89
CA PRO A 55 5.00 -5.87 8.72
C PRO A 55 5.51 -6.07 7.29
N TYR A 56 5.02 -5.30 6.32
CA TYR A 56 5.36 -5.47 4.91
C TYR A 56 6.47 -4.49 4.52
N LYS A 57 7.71 -4.96 4.46
CA LYS A 57 8.87 -4.16 4.06
C LYS A 57 9.16 -4.33 2.58
N CYS A 58 9.52 -3.24 1.92
CA CYS A 58 10.07 -3.27 0.57
C CYS A 58 11.52 -3.72 0.63
N GLU A 59 11.87 -4.76 -0.13
CA GLU A 59 13.24 -5.28 -0.16
C GLU A 59 14.21 -4.32 -0.86
N HIS A 60 13.73 -3.50 -1.81
CA HIS A 60 14.58 -2.57 -2.57
C HIS A 60 14.93 -1.29 -1.83
N CYS A 61 14.00 -0.73 -1.05
CA CYS A 61 14.20 0.57 -0.38
C CYS A 61 13.90 0.57 1.13
N GLN A 62 13.62 -0.60 1.71
CA GLN A 62 13.33 -0.81 3.14
C GLN A 62 12.11 -0.04 3.67
N LYS A 63 11.35 0.62 2.81
CA LYS A 63 10.09 1.28 3.19
C LYS A 63 9.07 0.25 3.66
N ALA A 64 8.48 0.48 4.83
CA ALA A 64 7.53 -0.43 5.45
C ALA A 64 6.07 0.03 5.27
N PHE A 65 5.16 -0.93 5.15
CA PHE A 65 3.73 -0.74 4.93
C PHE A 65 2.92 -1.58 5.90
N THR A 66 1.75 -1.06 6.29
CA THR A 66 0.79 -1.76 7.16
C THR A 66 -0.03 -2.81 6.40
N GLN A 67 -0.18 -2.67 5.08
CA GLN A 67 -1.01 -3.54 4.24
C GLN A 67 -0.21 -4.10 3.05
N LYS A 68 -0.43 -5.38 2.72
CA LYS A 68 0.22 -6.06 1.58
C LYS A 68 -0.12 -5.42 0.24
N GLY A 69 -1.37 -4.97 0.06
CA GLY A 69 -1.80 -4.30 -1.17
C GLY A 69 -1.05 -2.99 -1.43
N ASN A 70 -0.69 -2.26 -0.37
CA ASN A 70 0.08 -1.02 -0.48
C ASN A 70 1.54 -1.31 -0.85
N LEU A 71 2.15 -2.34 -0.28
CA LEU A 71 3.47 -2.81 -0.71
C LEU A 71 3.42 -3.21 -2.21
N LYS A 72 2.42 -3.98 -2.65
CA LYS A 72 2.29 -4.40 -4.06
C LYS A 72 2.18 -3.19 -5.01
N LYS A 73 1.38 -2.18 -4.65
CA LYS A 73 1.28 -0.93 -5.43
C LYS A 73 2.61 -0.17 -5.46
N HIS A 74 3.32 -0.13 -4.34
CA HIS A 74 4.63 0.50 -4.25
C HIS A 74 5.69 -0.22 -5.09
N MET A 75 5.70 -1.56 -5.13
CA MET A 75 6.65 -2.32 -5.95
C MET A 75 6.52 -2.02 -7.46
N ARG A 76 5.33 -1.63 -7.94
CA ARG A 76 5.16 -1.14 -9.32
C ARG A 76 5.94 0.15 -9.61
N GLN A 77 6.17 0.97 -8.58
CA GLN A 77 7.04 2.15 -8.71
C GLN A 77 8.48 1.70 -8.92
N HIS A 78 8.93 0.66 -8.20
CA HIS A 78 10.25 0.09 -8.43
C HIS A 78 10.40 -0.46 -9.84
N GLU A 79 9.42 -1.21 -10.35
CA GLU A 79 9.39 -1.69 -11.75
C GLU A 79 9.45 -0.53 -12.78
N PHE A 80 8.69 0.54 -12.56
CA PHE A 80 8.75 1.72 -13.42
C PHE A 80 10.12 2.42 -13.35
N THR A 81 10.85 2.28 -12.25
CA THR A 81 12.16 2.92 -12.05
C THR A 81 13.37 2.04 -12.37
N SER A 82 13.21 0.71 -12.38
CA SER A 82 14.26 -0.29 -12.66
C SER A 82 14.36 -0.67 -14.13
N ILE A 83 13.37 -0.30 -14.96
CA ILE A 83 13.58 -0.18 -16.41
C ILE A 83 14.49 1.03 -16.58
N ASN A 84 15.75 0.78 -16.92
CA ASN A 84 16.88 1.71 -17.04
C ASN A 84 16.72 2.91 -18.01
N ASP A 85 15.51 3.43 -18.22
CA ASP A 85 15.29 4.60 -19.06
C ASP A 85 14.13 5.46 -18.54
N ARG A 86 14.42 6.33 -17.56
CA ARG A 86 13.50 7.39 -17.12
C ARG A 86 13.28 8.48 -18.17
N ARG A 87 13.75 8.28 -19.41
CA ARG A 87 13.50 9.11 -20.59
C ARG A 87 12.58 8.40 -21.59
N ARG A 88 11.48 7.81 -21.12
CA ARG A 88 10.52 7.11 -22.00
C ARG A 88 9.69 8.03 -22.90
N PHE A 89 9.63 9.33 -22.59
CA PHE A 89 8.81 10.27 -23.33
C PHE A 89 9.69 11.38 -23.87
N GLU A 90 10.09 11.22 -25.11
CA GLU A 90 10.92 12.17 -25.84
C GLU A 90 10.03 13.05 -26.72
N CYS A 91 10.32 14.34 -26.76
CA CYS A 91 9.68 15.24 -27.71
C CYS A 91 10.23 14.97 -29.11
N GLU A 92 9.36 14.68 -30.07
CA GLU A 92 9.76 14.42 -31.46
C GLU A 92 10.29 15.66 -32.18
N ILE A 93 10.02 16.87 -31.66
CA ILE A 93 10.44 18.14 -32.26
C ILE A 93 11.82 18.58 -31.74
N CYS A 94 12.02 18.53 -30.42
CA CYS A 94 13.24 19.07 -29.78
C CYS A 94 14.04 18.05 -28.97
N HIS A 95 13.65 16.77 -29.02
CA HIS A 95 14.31 15.65 -28.34
C HIS A 95 14.44 15.80 -26.81
N LYS A 96 13.70 16.73 -26.21
CA LYS A 96 13.67 16.93 -24.77
C LYS A 96 12.93 15.76 -24.12
N LYS A 97 13.54 15.21 -23.06
CA LYS A 97 13.11 13.94 -22.47
C LYS A 97 12.41 14.17 -21.14
N TYR A 98 11.33 13.44 -20.92
CA TYR A 98 10.44 13.58 -19.78
C TYR A 98 10.24 12.24 -19.06
N THR A 99 10.09 12.33 -17.74
CA THR A 99 9.86 11.17 -16.87
C THR A 99 8.39 10.73 -16.83
N GLN A 100 7.46 11.59 -17.26
CA GLN A 100 6.01 11.38 -17.14
C GLN A 100 5.28 11.88 -18.41
N ARG A 101 4.28 11.13 -18.90
CA ARG A 101 3.54 11.44 -20.16
C ARG A 101 2.86 12.81 -20.16
N TYR A 102 2.27 13.22 -19.03
CA TYR A 102 1.54 14.48 -18.98
C TYR A 102 2.47 15.70 -19.12
N ASN A 103 3.72 15.60 -18.65
CA ASN A 103 4.73 16.65 -18.81
C ASN A 103 5.11 16.84 -20.28
N LEU A 104 5.32 15.74 -21.03
CA LEU A 104 5.53 15.81 -22.47
C LEU A 104 4.32 16.44 -23.18
N LYS A 105 3.10 16.02 -22.84
CA LYS A 105 1.86 16.55 -23.44
C LYS A 105 1.67 18.05 -23.19
N ALA A 106 2.01 18.53 -21.99
CA ALA A 106 1.99 19.95 -21.67
C ALA A 106 3.05 20.71 -22.48
N HIS A 107 4.26 20.15 -22.57
CA HIS A 107 5.35 20.72 -23.35
C HIS A 107 5.02 20.83 -24.85
N MET A 108 4.30 19.89 -25.46
CA MET A 108 3.96 19.98 -26.89
C MET A 108 3.18 21.27 -27.25
N LYS A 109 2.55 21.92 -26.27
CA LYS A 109 1.87 23.22 -26.48
C LYS A 109 2.85 24.39 -26.66
N SER A 110 4.11 24.24 -26.24
CA SER A 110 5.14 25.27 -26.43
C SER A 110 5.76 25.26 -27.82
N HIS A 111 5.44 24.25 -28.64
CA HIS A 111 5.88 24.13 -30.04
C HIS A 111 4.77 24.51 -31.03
N ARG A 112 3.77 25.25 -30.56
CA ARG A 112 2.75 25.85 -31.41
C ARG A 112 3.32 27.03 -32.18
#